data_AF-A0A954JU31-F1
#
_entry.id   AF-A0A954JU31-F1
#
_cell.length_a   1.000
_cell.length_b   1.000
_cell.length_c   1.000
_cell.angle_alpha   90.00
_cell.angle_beta   90.00
_cell.angle_gamma   90.00
#
_symmetry.space_group_name_H-M   'P 1'
#
loop_
_entity.id
_entity.type
_entity.pdbx_description
1 polymer ?
#
loop_
_entity_poly.entity_id
_entity_poly.type
_entity_poly.pdbx_seq_one_letter_code
_entity_poly.pdbx_strand_id
1 'polypeptide(L)'
;MKKIPLHYQILIALIAGTILGIIFNPGEISLKDQTLTVSPVAGGFEVVQKTADQDPQEYDFTNREQILKRFPELKSLFADGDPEKTVSVKVTGRLIQIVDASRKITLTYSRNVDQKKTVTSISADSGEALTKQYPEWNAAYNQYGTGISQKVMAVSKWLGDLFLRLLKMVTIPLIVTSLITGIASLGNATRFGAMFSRTLLYYFCTSLLAIFTGIFVVNLIRPGIGADLPGGSGSLSSGTESVGSIFLDMVDRLIPTNIIHSLGEGEFLSIISFSMLTGIFIIIVGGKHAKVLTDFFQAGFEVMMRMTMFVISLAPIGVLAFMVYAVSSQGIEVFKTLAWYMIAVFLALLIHAVIILPCLIKFVARRSPLEFARAMSPALMTAFSTASSNGTLPLTMSCVEENAGISNEVSSFVLPLGATINMDGTALYEAVAVMFIAQAYTGVVMPLEQQILVAVTALLASIGAAGIPHAGLVMMAIVLQAVGLPLEAQGVIIAVDRILDMCRTSVNVWSDSCGCAVIERYR
;
A
#
# COMPACT_ATOMS: atom_id res chain seq x y z
N MET A 1 36.02 8.80 5.01
CA MET A 1 35.08 7.79 5.56
C MET A 1 34.04 7.48 4.50
N LYS A 2 33.93 6.22 4.02
CA LYS A 2 32.88 5.84 3.06
C LYS A 2 31.52 5.96 3.75
N LYS A 3 30.60 6.76 3.20
CA LYS A 3 29.21 6.84 3.71
C LYS A 3 28.59 5.44 3.64
N ILE A 4 27.94 5.02 4.72
CA ILE A 4 27.18 3.77 4.76
C ILE A 4 26.14 3.81 3.63
N PRO A 5 26.01 2.77 2.78
CA PRO A 5 25.02 2.73 1.72
C PRO A 5 23.59 2.95 2.25
N LEU A 6 22.75 3.66 1.49
CA LEU A 6 21.41 4.07 1.94
C LEU A 6 20.54 2.88 2.40
N HIS A 7 20.66 1.72 1.75
CA HIS A 7 19.90 0.53 2.12
C HIS A 7 20.26 0.00 3.52
N TYR A 8 21.52 0.09 3.94
CA TYR A 8 21.91 -0.24 5.32
C TYR A 8 21.38 0.80 6.30
N GLN A 9 21.33 2.08 5.92
CA GLN A 9 20.74 3.11 6.78
C GLN A 9 19.25 2.86 7.03
N ILE A 10 18.49 2.48 5.98
CA ILE A 10 17.07 2.11 6.09
C ILE A 10 16.90 0.87 6.98
N LEU A 11 17.73 -0.16 6.81
CA LEU A 11 17.67 -1.37 7.64
C LEU A 11 18.00 -1.08 9.10
N ILE A 12 19.01 -0.26 9.37
CA ILE A 12 19.36 0.17 10.73
C ILE A 12 18.22 0.98 11.33
N ALA A 13 17.63 1.91 10.56
CA ALA A 13 16.47 2.69 10.97
C ALA A 13 15.25 1.82 11.30
N LEU A 14 14.99 0.79 10.51
CA LEU A 14 13.96 -0.20 10.75
C LEU A 14 14.16 -0.91 12.09
N ILE A 15 15.34 -1.49 12.31
CA ILE A 15 15.67 -2.23 13.54
C ILE A 15 15.64 -1.30 14.77
N ALA A 16 16.28 -0.13 14.67
CA ALA A 16 16.33 0.85 15.76
C ALA A 16 14.92 1.37 16.08
N GLY A 17 14.13 1.73 15.08
CA GLY A 17 12.76 2.19 15.26
C GLY A 17 11.86 1.12 15.87
N THR A 18 12.08 -0.15 15.52
CA THR A 18 11.37 -1.29 16.13
C THR A 18 11.70 -1.41 17.61
N ILE A 19 12.98 -1.40 17.97
CA ILE A 19 13.43 -1.50 19.36
C ILE A 19 12.87 -0.33 20.17
N LEU A 20 12.97 0.89 19.64
CA LEU A 20 12.42 2.09 20.27
C LEU A 20 10.90 2.02 20.41
N GLY A 21 10.19 1.49 19.40
CA GLY A 21 8.74 1.30 19.47
C GLY A 21 8.31 0.30 20.55
N ILE A 22 9.10 -0.76 20.80
CA ILE A 22 8.87 -1.68 21.92
C ILE A 22 9.11 -0.97 23.25
N ILE A 23 10.22 -0.22 23.37
CA ILE A 23 10.59 0.51 24.60
C ILE A 23 9.55 1.58 24.95
N PHE A 24 9.07 2.31 23.95
CA PHE A 24 8.12 3.42 24.10
C PHE A 24 6.67 3.01 23.80
N ASN A 25 6.34 1.73 23.87
CA ASN A 25 4.96 1.29 23.83
C ASN A 25 4.23 1.81 25.09
N PRO A 26 3.15 2.59 24.97
CA PRO A 26 2.40 3.11 26.12
C PRO A 26 1.69 2.00 26.91
N GLY A 27 1.64 0.77 26.38
CA GLY A 27 1.03 -0.40 26.98
C GLY A 27 -0.49 -0.41 26.85
N GLU A 28 -1.07 -1.54 27.26
CA GLU A 28 -2.51 -1.66 27.49
C GLU A 28 -2.79 -1.58 28.99
N ILE A 29 -3.80 -0.80 29.37
CA ILE A 29 -4.25 -0.67 30.75
C ILE A 29 -5.29 -1.76 31.00
N SER A 30 -4.92 -2.76 31.80
CA SER A 30 -5.86 -3.77 32.25
C SER A 30 -6.83 -3.17 33.28
N LEU A 31 -8.10 -3.15 32.92
CA LEU A 31 -9.18 -2.83 33.84
C LEU A 31 -9.64 -4.11 34.54
N LYS A 32 -10.06 -3.98 35.79
CA LYS A 32 -10.66 -5.09 36.53
C LYS A 32 -11.92 -5.59 35.81
N ASP A 33 -12.10 -6.91 35.82
CA ASP A 33 -13.32 -7.56 35.33
C ASP A 33 -14.56 -7.00 36.04
N GLN A 34 -15.66 -6.91 35.32
CA GLN A 34 -16.94 -6.43 35.85
C GLN A 34 -18.09 -7.33 35.45
N THR A 35 -19.12 -7.33 36.28
CA THR A 35 -20.41 -7.96 35.98
C THR A 35 -21.45 -6.86 35.85
N LEU A 36 -22.15 -6.84 34.72
CA LEU A 36 -23.27 -5.94 34.48
C LEU A 36 -24.55 -6.76 34.68
N THR A 37 -25.42 -6.32 35.58
CA THR A 37 -26.71 -6.97 35.83
C THR A 37 -27.83 -6.01 35.46
N VAL A 38 -28.69 -6.44 34.55
CA VAL A 38 -29.85 -5.66 34.10
C VAL A 38 -31.09 -6.24 34.76
N SER A 39 -31.84 -5.42 35.49
CA SER A 39 -33.10 -5.77 36.12
C SER A 39 -34.22 -4.90 35.53
N PRO A 40 -35.32 -5.49 35.01
CA PRO A 40 -36.49 -4.72 34.62
C PRO A 40 -37.18 -4.14 35.87
N VAL A 41 -37.46 -2.83 35.86
CA VAL A 41 -38.11 -2.11 36.97
C VAL A 41 -39.33 -1.33 36.47
N ALA A 42 -40.21 -0.91 37.37
CA ALA A 42 -41.43 -0.18 36.99
C ALA A 42 -41.07 1.17 36.33
N GLY A 43 -41.22 1.25 35.00
CA GLY A 43 -40.91 2.44 34.21
C GLY A 43 -39.54 2.46 33.51
N GLY A 44 -38.80 1.34 33.50
CA GLY A 44 -37.52 1.26 32.79
C GLY A 44 -36.67 0.05 33.17
N PHE A 45 -35.36 0.26 33.22
CA PHE A 45 -34.38 -0.75 33.58
C PHE A 45 -33.38 -0.20 34.58
N GLU A 46 -33.01 -1.02 35.55
CA GLU A 46 -31.92 -0.77 36.46
C GLU A 46 -30.71 -1.59 35.99
N VAL A 47 -29.54 -0.95 35.90
CA VAL A 47 -28.27 -1.61 35.57
C VAL A 47 -27.32 -1.49 36.74
N VAL A 48 -26.98 -2.63 37.34
CA VAL A 48 -26.00 -2.73 38.42
C VAL A 48 -24.65 -3.13 37.82
N GLN A 49 -23.68 -2.23 37.93
CA GLN A 49 -22.29 -2.46 37.56
C GLN A 49 -21.48 -2.84 38.79
N LYS A 50 -21.02 -4.10 38.83
CA LYS A 50 -20.15 -4.61 39.90
C LYS A 50 -18.76 -4.89 39.37
N THR A 51 -17.78 -4.08 39.79
CA THR A 51 -16.35 -4.30 39.51
C THR A 51 -15.69 -5.00 40.69
N ALA A 52 -14.69 -5.84 40.45
CA ALA A 52 -13.95 -6.50 41.53
C ALA A 52 -13.33 -5.48 42.52
N ASP A 53 -13.58 -5.67 43.82
CA ASP A 53 -13.13 -4.80 44.93
C ASP A 53 -13.64 -3.36 44.91
N GLN A 54 -14.80 -3.11 44.27
CA GLN A 54 -15.50 -1.82 44.34
C GLN A 54 -16.96 -2.04 44.73
N ASP A 55 -17.54 -1.04 45.38
CA ASP A 55 -18.97 -1.04 45.67
C ASP A 55 -19.78 -1.04 44.36
N PRO A 56 -20.91 -1.78 44.30
CA PRO A 56 -21.78 -1.78 43.14
C PRO A 56 -22.26 -0.36 42.81
N GLN A 57 -22.23 0.00 41.53
CA GLN A 57 -22.82 1.25 41.05
C GLN A 57 -24.14 0.94 40.34
N GLU A 58 -25.18 1.66 40.72
CA GLU A 58 -26.54 1.50 40.21
C GLU A 58 -26.86 2.64 39.24
N TYR A 59 -27.49 2.28 38.12
CA TYR A 59 -27.86 3.22 37.08
C TYR A 59 -29.29 2.94 36.61
N ASP A 60 -30.14 3.96 36.69
CA ASP A 60 -31.52 3.88 36.21
C ASP A 60 -31.65 4.43 34.80
N PHE A 61 -32.32 3.68 33.93
CA PHE A 61 -32.55 4.05 32.54
C PHE A 61 -34.03 3.92 32.17
N THR A 62 -34.54 4.89 31.41
CA THR A 62 -35.96 4.90 30.99
C THR A 62 -36.20 3.99 29.79
N ASN A 63 -35.16 3.72 28.98
CA ASN A 63 -35.26 2.88 27.79
C ASN A 63 -33.94 2.20 27.44
N ARG A 64 -34.01 1.17 26.58
CA ARG A 64 -32.85 0.39 26.13
C ARG A 64 -31.83 1.18 25.31
N GLU A 65 -32.24 2.22 24.59
CA GLU A 65 -31.28 3.03 23.80
C GLU A 65 -30.29 3.77 24.71
N GLN A 66 -30.76 4.30 25.84
CA GLN A 66 -29.90 4.93 26.84
C GLN A 66 -28.93 3.91 27.46
N ILE A 67 -29.40 2.69 27.72
CA ILE A 67 -28.56 1.58 28.21
C ILE A 67 -27.47 1.28 27.19
N LEU A 68 -27.82 1.06 25.91
CA LEU A 68 -26.86 0.69 24.87
C LEU A 68 -25.88 1.80 24.51
N LYS A 69 -26.26 3.06 24.73
CA LYS A 69 -25.35 4.21 24.58
C LYS A 69 -24.27 4.23 25.66
N ARG A 70 -24.60 3.82 26.89
CA ARG A 70 -23.67 3.80 28.03
C ARG A 70 -22.93 2.48 28.18
N PHE A 71 -23.61 1.36 27.93
CA PHE A 71 -23.15 -0.02 28.05
C PHE A 71 -23.39 -0.77 26.73
N PRO A 72 -22.60 -0.51 25.69
CA PRO A 72 -22.71 -1.22 24.41
C PRO A 72 -22.56 -2.74 24.54
N GLU A 73 -21.93 -3.22 25.62
CA GLU A 73 -21.74 -4.63 25.95
C GLU A 73 -23.06 -5.38 26.11
N LEU A 74 -24.13 -4.69 26.51
CA LEU A 74 -25.44 -5.30 26.74
C LEU A 74 -26.21 -5.51 25.43
N LYS A 75 -25.67 -5.11 24.27
CA LYS A 75 -26.33 -5.25 22.97
C LYS A 75 -26.78 -6.68 22.65
N SER A 76 -26.01 -7.69 23.08
CA SER A 76 -26.39 -9.09 22.92
C SER A 76 -27.62 -9.48 23.73
N LEU A 77 -27.83 -8.86 24.90
CA LEU A 77 -29.00 -9.16 25.75
C LEU A 77 -30.32 -8.66 25.16
N PHE A 78 -30.27 -7.56 24.41
CA PHE A 78 -31.46 -6.95 23.80
C PHE A 78 -31.72 -7.43 22.37
N ALA A 79 -30.94 -8.40 21.86
CA ALA A 79 -31.06 -8.90 20.48
C ALA A 79 -32.38 -9.65 20.24
N ASP A 80 -32.88 -10.36 21.26
CA ASP A 80 -34.10 -11.18 21.20
C ASP A 80 -35.33 -10.50 21.84
N GLY A 81 -35.23 -9.22 22.19
CA GLY A 81 -36.25 -8.46 22.91
C GLY A 81 -35.77 -7.93 24.25
N ASP A 82 -36.66 -7.24 24.98
CA ASP A 82 -36.33 -6.68 26.29
C ASP A 82 -36.40 -7.80 27.36
N PRO A 83 -35.41 -7.89 28.27
CA PRO A 83 -35.35 -8.97 29.25
C PRO A 83 -36.49 -8.85 30.27
N GLU A 84 -37.34 -9.88 30.34
CA GLU A 84 -38.45 -9.97 31.33
C GLU A 84 -37.97 -10.34 32.75
N LYS A 85 -36.72 -10.77 32.88
CA LYS A 85 -36.09 -11.18 34.14
C LYS A 85 -34.72 -10.54 34.27
N THR A 86 -34.20 -10.50 35.50
CA THR A 86 -32.84 -10.05 35.75
C THR A 86 -31.82 -10.93 35.01
N VAL A 87 -30.95 -10.32 34.20
CA VAL A 87 -29.89 -11.02 33.47
C VAL A 87 -28.54 -10.38 33.77
N SER A 88 -27.51 -11.21 33.96
CA SER A 88 -26.14 -10.75 34.21
C SER A 88 -25.22 -11.14 33.06
N VAL A 89 -24.39 -10.19 32.62
CA VAL A 89 -23.33 -10.39 31.63
C VAL A 89 -21.99 -10.17 32.28
N LYS A 90 -21.07 -11.11 32.07
CA LYS A 90 -19.71 -11.01 32.56
C LYS A 90 -18.82 -10.37 31.50
N VAL A 91 -18.22 -9.25 31.84
CA VAL A 91 -17.27 -8.53 30.97
C VAL A 91 -15.87 -8.73 31.53
N THR A 92 -15.06 -9.47 30.80
CA THR A 92 -13.72 -9.92 31.25
C THR A 92 -12.63 -9.48 30.30
N GLY A 93 -11.36 -9.49 30.73
CA GLY A 93 -10.22 -9.20 29.85
C GLY A 93 -10.28 -7.79 29.26
N ARG A 94 -10.67 -6.82 30.10
CA ARG A 94 -10.91 -5.43 29.72
C ARG A 94 -9.59 -4.68 29.62
N LEU A 95 -9.29 -4.16 28.44
CA LEU A 95 -8.03 -3.52 28.11
C LEU A 95 -8.33 -2.18 27.44
N ILE A 96 -7.68 -1.11 27.92
CA ILE A 96 -7.72 0.21 27.28
C ILE A 96 -6.35 0.51 26.71
N GLN A 97 -6.33 0.96 25.47
CA GLN A 97 -5.16 1.58 24.88
C GLN A 97 -5.51 3.02 24.50
N ILE A 98 -4.70 3.96 24.96
CA ILE A 98 -4.83 5.37 24.59
C ILE A 98 -3.66 5.69 23.67
N VAL A 99 -3.93 6.27 22.52
CA VAL A 99 -2.94 6.68 21.53
C VAL A 99 -3.15 8.16 21.25
N ASP A 100 -2.24 9.02 21.74
CA ASP A 100 -2.24 10.44 21.40
C ASP A 100 -1.37 10.68 20.17
N ALA A 101 -2.02 10.87 19.02
CA ALA A 101 -1.40 10.95 17.71
C ALA A 101 -1.28 12.40 17.20
N SER A 102 -0.91 13.35 18.06
CA SER A 102 -0.64 14.79 17.80
C SER A 102 -1.80 15.66 17.26
N ARG A 103 -2.78 15.06 16.58
CA ARG A 103 -3.98 15.74 16.02
C ARG A 103 -5.28 15.02 16.33
N LYS A 104 -5.20 13.82 16.88
CA LYS A 104 -6.32 12.95 17.18
C LYS A 104 -5.89 11.98 18.27
N ILE A 105 -6.67 11.91 19.34
CA ILE A 105 -6.50 10.90 20.38
C ILE A 105 -7.46 9.77 20.04
N THR A 106 -6.92 8.56 20.02
CA THR A 106 -7.71 7.34 19.85
C THR A 106 -7.68 6.57 21.15
N LEU A 107 -8.84 6.18 21.66
CA LEU A 107 -8.96 5.26 22.77
C LEU A 107 -9.62 3.99 22.27
N THR A 108 -8.86 2.90 22.32
CA THR A 108 -9.30 1.56 21.95
C THR A 108 -9.62 0.80 23.23
N TYR A 109 -10.85 0.30 23.33
CA TYR A 109 -11.33 -0.47 24.46
C TYR A 109 -11.70 -1.89 24.01
N SER A 110 -10.84 -2.84 24.34
CA SER A 110 -11.01 -4.28 24.07
C SER A 110 -11.55 -4.99 25.29
N ARG A 111 -12.52 -5.89 25.11
CA ARG A 111 -13.11 -6.69 26.19
C ARG A 111 -13.75 -7.97 25.68
N ASN A 112 -13.87 -8.97 26.54
CA ASN A 112 -14.64 -10.17 26.27
C ASN A 112 -16.02 -10.05 26.92
N VAL A 113 -17.06 -10.09 26.09
CA VAL A 113 -18.46 -10.13 26.51
C VAL A 113 -18.97 -11.52 26.17
N ASP A 114 -19.36 -12.31 27.18
CA ASP A 114 -19.80 -13.71 27.01
C ASP A 114 -18.86 -14.55 26.12
N GLN A 115 -17.56 -14.50 26.42
CA GLN A 115 -16.48 -15.19 25.68
C GLN A 115 -16.25 -14.71 24.23
N LYS A 116 -16.93 -13.66 23.75
CA LYS A 116 -16.65 -13.02 22.47
C LYS A 116 -15.85 -11.74 22.65
N LYS A 117 -14.72 -11.62 21.96
CA LYS A 117 -13.91 -10.39 21.95
C LYS A 117 -14.65 -9.28 21.20
N THR A 118 -14.84 -8.16 21.88
CA THR A 118 -15.46 -6.94 21.36
C THR A 118 -14.47 -5.80 21.52
N VAL A 119 -14.22 -5.06 20.45
CA VAL A 119 -13.33 -3.90 20.44
C VAL A 119 -14.15 -2.67 20.05
N THR A 120 -13.98 -1.58 20.79
CA THR A 120 -14.59 -0.29 20.45
C THR A 120 -13.51 0.78 20.44
N SER A 121 -13.43 1.56 19.37
CA SER A 121 -12.50 2.66 19.25
C SER A 121 -13.26 3.97 19.21
N ILE A 122 -12.93 4.88 20.12
CA ILE A 122 -13.41 6.26 20.12
C ILE A 122 -12.27 7.18 19.74
N SER A 123 -12.59 8.33 19.17
CA SER A 123 -11.59 9.34 18.85
C SER A 123 -12.06 10.74 19.13
N ALA A 124 -11.12 11.61 19.51
CA ALA A 124 -11.35 13.03 19.73
C ALA A 124 -10.16 13.86 19.23
N ASP A 125 -10.39 15.13 18.91
CA ASP A 125 -9.35 16.01 18.36
C ASP A 125 -8.32 16.47 19.41
N SER A 126 -8.69 16.45 20.70
CA SER A 126 -7.84 16.84 21.81
C SER A 126 -8.21 16.10 23.10
N GLY A 127 -7.31 16.11 24.09
CA GLY A 127 -7.55 15.48 25.38
C GLY A 127 -8.74 16.12 26.09
N GLU A 128 -8.86 17.44 25.97
CA GLU A 128 -10.00 18.20 26.48
C GLU A 128 -11.31 17.83 25.77
N ALA A 129 -11.28 17.64 24.45
CA ALA A 129 -12.44 17.18 23.70
C ALA A 129 -12.83 15.74 24.11
N LEU A 130 -11.85 14.85 24.31
CA LEU A 130 -12.09 13.48 24.76
C LEU A 130 -12.74 13.46 26.14
N THR A 131 -12.21 14.23 27.10
CA THR A 131 -12.72 14.25 28.47
C THR A 131 -14.07 14.95 28.60
N LYS A 132 -14.36 15.92 27.71
CA LYS A 132 -15.67 16.55 27.62
C LYS A 132 -16.72 15.64 26.98
N GLN A 133 -16.36 14.89 25.94
CA GLN A 133 -17.27 14.01 25.21
C GLN A 133 -17.47 12.67 25.93
N TYR A 134 -16.44 12.17 26.61
CA TYR A 134 -16.43 10.90 27.35
C TYR A 134 -15.78 11.07 28.73
N PRO A 135 -16.52 11.64 29.70
CA PRO A 135 -15.99 11.93 31.04
C PRO A 135 -15.46 10.71 31.79
N GLU A 136 -16.00 9.52 31.51
CA GLU A 136 -15.57 8.25 32.09
C GLU A 136 -14.09 7.91 31.85
N TRP A 137 -13.49 8.42 30.77
CA TRP A 137 -12.09 8.14 30.42
C TRP A 137 -11.11 9.17 30.94
N ASN A 138 -11.57 10.21 31.64
CA ASN A 138 -10.73 11.33 32.09
C ASN A 138 -9.60 10.90 33.02
N ALA A 139 -9.88 10.05 34.01
CA ALA A 139 -8.87 9.54 34.93
C ALA A 139 -7.81 8.71 34.19
N ALA A 140 -8.23 7.85 33.26
CA ALA A 140 -7.33 7.04 32.45
C ALA A 140 -6.45 7.89 31.51
N TYR A 141 -7.02 8.91 30.87
CA TYR A 141 -6.28 9.81 29.99
C TYR A 141 -5.24 10.63 30.75
N ASN A 142 -5.59 11.22 31.89
CA ASN A 142 -4.62 12.04 32.64
C ASN A 142 -3.45 11.22 33.20
N GLN A 143 -3.72 9.98 33.61
CA GLN A 143 -2.72 9.10 34.19
C GLN A 143 -1.79 8.47 33.12
N TYR A 144 -2.31 8.13 31.94
CA TYR A 144 -1.57 7.33 30.94
C TYR A 144 -1.42 8.00 29.57
N GLY A 145 -2.24 9.01 29.26
CA GLY A 145 -2.24 9.73 27.99
C GLY A 145 -1.17 10.81 27.86
N THR A 146 -0.49 11.20 28.96
CA THR A 146 0.48 12.32 28.97
C THR A 146 1.95 11.88 29.14
N GLY A 147 2.21 10.57 29.21
CA GLY A 147 3.53 9.99 29.45
C GLY A 147 4.57 10.26 28.35
N ILE A 148 5.85 10.02 28.66
CA ILE A 148 6.96 10.15 27.69
C ILE A 148 6.75 9.27 26.46
N SER A 149 6.25 8.04 26.65
CA SER A 149 5.90 7.12 25.57
C SER A 149 4.92 7.73 24.56
N GLN A 150 3.88 8.41 25.05
CA GLN A 150 2.89 9.10 24.20
C GLN A 150 3.52 10.25 23.42
N LYS A 151 4.38 11.05 24.07
CA LYS A 151 5.08 12.16 23.41
C LYS A 151 6.03 11.67 22.31
N VAL A 152 6.81 10.62 22.59
CA VAL A 152 7.70 10.00 21.60
C VAL A 152 6.88 9.48 20.43
N MET A 153 5.80 8.74 20.69
CA MET A 153 4.90 8.24 19.65
C MET A 153 4.27 9.36 18.81
N ALA A 154 3.81 10.44 19.43
CA ALA A 154 3.21 11.59 18.74
C ALA A 154 4.23 12.30 17.81
N VAL A 155 5.44 12.54 18.30
CA VAL A 155 6.53 13.15 17.51
C VAL A 155 6.94 12.22 16.36
N SER A 156 7.09 10.93 16.64
CA SER A 156 7.40 9.91 15.63
C SER A 156 6.31 9.83 14.56
N LYS A 157 5.03 9.88 14.94
CA LYS A 157 3.94 9.95 13.97
C LYS A 157 4.03 11.20 13.11
N TRP A 158 4.24 12.37 13.71
CA TRP A 158 4.34 13.62 12.96
C TRP A 158 5.51 13.60 11.97
N LEU A 159 6.67 13.09 12.37
CA LEU A 159 7.84 12.93 11.49
C LEU A 159 7.56 11.94 10.34
N GLY A 160 6.90 10.82 10.63
CA GLY A 160 6.45 9.88 9.61
C GLY A 160 5.48 10.54 8.62
N ASP A 161 4.43 11.19 9.12
CA ASP A 161 3.44 11.89 8.29
C ASP A 161 4.10 12.97 7.42
N LEU A 162 5.11 13.68 7.93
CA LEU A 162 5.90 14.64 7.16
C LEU A 162 6.67 13.97 6.02
N PHE A 163 7.28 12.81 6.27
CA PHE A 163 7.94 12.03 5.22
C PHE A 163 6.95 11.57 4.13
N LEU A 164 5.76 11.08 4.49
CA LEU A 164 4.73 10.73 3.51
C LEU A 164 4.25 11.95 2.71
N ARG A 165 4.12 13.12 3.35
CA ARG A 165 3.77 14.37 2.65
C ARG A 165 4.80 14.74 1.58
N LEU A 166 6.10 14.54 1.86
CA LEU A 166 7.16 14.77 0.89
C LEU A 166 7.05 13.80 -0.30
N LEU A 167 6.70 12.54 -0.07
CA LEU A 167 6.42 11.57 -1.15
C LEU A 167 5.19 12.00 -1.97
N LYS A 168 4.08 12.36 -1.33
CA LYS A 168 2.87 12.86 -2.00
C LYS A 168 3.17 14.10 -2.86
N MET A 169 4.00 15.02 -2.37
CA MET A 169 4.37 16.25 -3.08
C MET A 169 5.05 15.99 -4.43
N VAL A 170 5.95 15.01 -4.51
CA VAL A 170 6.65 14.70 -5.76
C VAL A 170 5.83 13.84 -6.72
N THR A 171 4.76 13.19 -6.22
CA THR A 171 4.02 12.16 -6.96
C THR A 171 3.38 12.70 -8.24
N ILE A 172 2.50 13.71 -8.16
CA ILE A 172 1.76 14.20 -9.34
C ILE A 172 2.67 14.77 -10.43
N PRO A 173 3.62 15.70 -10.12
CA PRO A 173 4.47 16.25 -11.17
C PRO A 173 5.39 15.19 -11.79
N LEU A 174 5.83 14.20 -10.99
CA LEU A 174 6.62 13.09 -11.49
C LEU A 174 5.81 12.22 -12.44
N ILE A 175 4.54 11.90 -12.14
CA ILE A 175 3.67 11.12 -13.04
C ILE A 175 3.51 11.81 -14.39
N VAL A 176 3.18 13.11 -14.38
CA VAL A 176 2.97 13.88 -15.61
C VAL A 176 4.23 13.89 -16.46
N THR A 177 5.36 14.24 -15.86
CA THR A 177 6.64 14.31 -16.59
C THR A 177 7.12 12.94 -17.04
N SER A 178 7.06 11.92 -16.18
CA SER A 178 7.51 10.55 -16.50
C SER A 178 6.68 9.89 -17.59
N LEU A 179 5.34 9.95 -17.53
CA LEU A 179 4.48 9.32 -18.54
C LEU A 179 4.57 10.03 -19.88
N ILE A 180 4.56 11.37 -19.89
CA ILE A 180 4.68 12.12 -21.14
C ILE A 180 6.05 11.84 -21.77
N THR A 181 7.14 11.89 -21.01
CA THR A 181 8.47 11.56 -21.50
C THR A 181 8.58 10.10 -21.94
N GLY A 182 8.05 9.17 -21.15
CA GLY A 182 8.05 7.74 -21.43
C GLY A 182 7.39 7.44 -22.77
N ILE A 183 6.18 7.97 -22.98
CA ILE A 183 5.45 7.82 -24.25
C ILE A 183 6.12 8.62 -25.37
N ALA A 184 6.49 9.88 -25.18
CA ALA A 184 7.06 10.72 -26.24
C ALA A 184 8.42 10.20 -26.75
N SER A 185 9.19 9.51 -25.89
CA SER A 185 10.45 8.85 -26.28
C SER A 185 10.24 7.74 -27.33
N LEU A 186 9.02 7.21 -27.45
CA LEU A 186 8.63 6.19 -28.43
C LEU A 186 8.49 6.74 -29.85
N GLY A 187 8.55 8.05 -30.05
CA GLY A 187 8.39 8.65 -31.38
C GLY A 187 9.38 8.11 -32.41
N ASN A 188 10.63 7.86 -32.00
CA ASN A 188 11.64 7.22 -32.86
C ASN A 188 11.46 5.70 -32.97
N ALA A 189 10.79 5.07 -32.00
CA ALA A 189 10.53 3.64 -31.97
C ALA A 189 9.54 3.19 -33.05
N THR A 190 8.66 4.11 -33.51
CA THR A 190 7.74 3.86 -34.64
C THR A 190 8.46 3.47 -35.94
N ARG A 191 9.73 3.87 -36.10
CA ARG A 191 10.59 3.44 -37.23
C ARG A 191 10.84 1.94 -37.26
N PHE A 192 10.69 1.26 -36.12
CA PHE A 192 10.84 -0.19 -35.98
C PHE A 192 9.54 -0.96 -36.24
N GLY A 193 8.47 -0.29 -36.68
CA GLY A 193 7.26 -0.88 -37.27
C GLY A 193 6.66 -2.04 -36.45
N ALA A 194 6.71 -3.25 -37.01
CA ALA A 194 6.15 -4.46 -36.39
C ALA A 194 6.88 -4.91 -35.12
N MET A 195 8.17 -4.56 -34.96
CA MET A 195 8.92 -4.90 -33.73
C MET A 195 8.36 -4.11 -32.55
N PHE A 196 8.07 -2.82 -32.73
CA PHE A 196 7.47 -1.97 -31.68
C PHE A 196 6.13 -2.51 -31.19
N SER A 197 5.19 -2.80 -32.10
CA SER A 197 3.86 -3.27 -31.72
C SER A 197 3.88 -4.65 -31.04
N ARG A 198 4.75 -5.55 -31.49
CA ARG A 198 4.95 -6.87 -30.85
C ARG A 198 5.56 -6.75 -29.46
N THR A 199 6.54 -5.87 -29.27
CA THR A 199 7.14 -5.61 -27.96
C THR A 199 6.13 -5.00 -26.99
N LEU A 200 5.35 -4.02 -27.44
CA LEU A 200 4.30 -3.41 -26.61
C LEU A 200 3.23 -4.44 -26.22
N LEU A 201 2.80 -5.28 -27.17
CA LEU A 201 1.85 -6.35 -26.89
C LEU A 201 2.42 -7.37 -25.90
N TYR A 202 3.69 -7.74 -26.03
CA TYR A 202 4.36 -8.62 -25.08
C TYR A 202 4.34 -8.01 -23.67
N TYR A 203 4.80 -6.78 -23.49
CA TYR A 203 4.85 -6.11 -22.18
C TYR A 203 3.46 -5.95 -21.56
N PHE A 204 2.47 -5.53 -22.34
CA PHE A 204 1.09 -5.43 -21.86
C PHE A 204 0.55 -6.79 -21.36
N CYS A 205 0.77 -7.86 -22.13
CA CYS A 205 0.33 -9.20 -21.76
C CYS A 205 1.07 -9.73 -20.52
N THR A 206 2.39 -9.55 -20.42
CA THR A 206 3.16 -10.04 -19.27
C THR A 206 2.81 -9.28 -18.00
N SER A 207 2.61 -7.97 -18.07
CA SER A 207 2.18 -7.17 -16.93
C SER A 207 0.79 -7.58 -16.44
N LEU A 208 -0.16 -7.82 -17.34
CA LEU A 208 -1.48 -8.37 -16.97
C LEU A 208 -1.37 -9.74 -16.29
N LEU A 209 -0.55 -10.64 -16.82
CA LEU A 209 -0.31 -11.95 -16.20
C LEU A 209 0.32 -11.81 -14.81
N ALA A 210 1.24 -10.86 -14.63
CA ALA A 210 1.87 -10.57 -13.34
C ALA A 210 0.83 -10.06 -12.33
N ILE A 211 0.02 -9.07 -12.72
CA ILE A 211 -1.05 -8.49 -11.88
C ILE A 211 -2.05 -9.58 -11.47
N PHE A 212 -2.53 -10.39 -12.43
CA PHE A 212 -3.45 -11.49 -12.12
C PHE A 212 -2.83 -12.52 -11.18
N THR A 213 -1.54 -12.82 -11.34
CA THR A 213 -0.82 -13.70 -10.42
C THR A 213 -0.79 -13.11 -9.00
N GLY A 214 -0.50 -11.82 -8.87
CA GLY A 214 -0.51 -11.10 -7.59
C GLY A 214 -1.88 -11.14 -6.92
N ILE A 215 -2.93 -10.74 -7.65
CA ILE A 215 -4.31 -10.74 -7.18
C ILE A 215 -4.74 -12.15 -6.75
N PHE A 216 -4.42 -13.17 -7.56
CA PHE A 216 -4.73 -14.56 -7.25
C PHE A 216 -4.08 -15.02 -5.94
N VAL A 217 -2.77 -14.78 -5.78
CA VAL A 217 -2.02 -15.18 -4.58
C VAL A 217 -2.55 -14.48 -3.33
N VAL A 218 -2.90 -13.20 -3.40
CA VAL A 218 -3.40 -12.44 -2.25
C VAL A 218 -4.83 -12.82 -1.86
N ASN A 219 -5.67 -13.15 -2.83
CA ASN A 219 -7.00 -13.70 -2.54
C ASN A 219 -6.93 -15.10 -1.89
N LEU A 220 -5.86 -15.86 -2.17
CA LEU A 220 -5.64 -17.18 -1.60
C LEU A 220 -5.07 -17.08 -0.18
N ILE A 221 -4.01 -16.30 0.03
CA ILE A 221 -3.32 -16.17 1.33
C ILE A 221 -4.10 -15.28 2.29
N ARG A 222 -4.75 -14.23 1.76
CA ARG A 222 -5.49 -13.21 2.52
C ARG A 222 -4.67 -12.59 3.66
N PRO A 223 -3.46 -12.09 3.36
CA PRO A 223 -2.50 -11.66 4.38
C PRO A 223 -2.97 -10.46 5.23
N GLY A 224 -3.98 -9.71 4.77
CA GLY A 224 -4.52 -8.57 5.52
C GLY A 224 -5.68 -8.93 6.47
N ILE A 225 -6.32 -10.09 6.34
CA ILE A 225 -7.45 -10.43 7.22
C ILE A 225 -6.93 -10.75 8.62
N GLY A 226 -7.38 -9.99 9.61
CA GLY A 226 -6.90 -10.08 10.99
C GLY A 226 -5.66 -9.22 11.28
N ALA A 227 -5.23 -8.40 10.32
CA ALA A 227 -4.28 -7.33 10.56
C ALA A 227 -4.96 -6.17 11.31
N ASP A 228 -4.26 -5.57 12.26
CA ASP A 228 -4.71 -4.35 12.95
C ASP A 228 -3.80 -3.19 12.52
N LEU A 229 -4.10 -2.57 11.37
CA LEU A 229 -3.32 -1.45 10.84
C LEU A 229 -3.80 -0.10 11.42
N PRO A 230 -2.92 0.91 11.54
CA PRO A 230 -3.29 2.18 12.16
C PRO A 230 -4.34 2.92 11.31
N GLY A 231 -5.50 3.22 11.92
CA GLY A 231 -6.63 3.88 11.25
C GLY A 231 -7.71 2.95 10.69
N GLY A 232 -7.70 1.66 11.06
CA GLY A 232 -8.63 0.60 10.62
C GLY A 232 -10.08 0.74 11.08
N SER A 233 -10.77 1.81 10.68
CA SER A 233 -12.22 1.96 10.85
C SER A 233 -12.89 2.56 9.61
N GLY A 234 -12.40 2.19 8.42
CA GLY A 234 -12.96 2.61 7.14
C GLY A 234 -13.81 1.51 6.51
N SER A 235 -15.05 1.83 6.14
CA SER A 235 -15.84 1.00 5.23
C SER A 235 -15.37 1.30 3.80
N LEU A 236 -15.02 0.29 3.02
CA LEU A 236 -15.04 0.43 1.56
C LEU A 236 -16.48 0.83 1.18
N SER A 237 -16.66 1.90 0.40
CA SER A 237 -17.95 2.27 -0.15
C SER A 237 -18.47 1.12 -1.00
N SER A 238 -19.35 0.31 -0.40
CA SER A 238 -19.98 -0.82 -1.05
C SER A 238 -21.19 -0.30 -1.81
N GLY A 239 -20.94 0.40 -2.92
CA GLY A 239 -21.99 0.72 -3.88
C GLY A 239 -22.45 -0.59 -4.52
N THR A 240 -23.74 -0.90 -4.42
CA THR A 240 -24.40 -2.01 -5.16
C THR A 240 -24.53 -1.64 -6.64
N GLU A 241 -23.44 -1.22 -7.25
CA GLU A 241 -23.41 -0.79 -8.63
C GLU A 241 -23.13 -1.98 -9.54
N SER A 242 -23.78 -2.02 -10.70
CA SER A 242 -23.53 -3.09 -11.66
C SER A 242 -22.11 -2.96 -12.23
N VAL A 243 -21.48 -4.08 -12.60
CA VAL A 243 -20.17 -4.07 -13.27
C VAL A 243 -20.14 -3.14 -14.49
N GLY A 244 -21.28 -2.99 -15.18
CA GLY A 244 -21.42 -2.09 -16.33
C GLY A 244 -21.39 -0.60 -15.95
N SER A 245 -22.02 -0.18 -14.85
CA SER A 245 -22.01 1.23 -14.42
C SER A 245 -20.63 1.63 -13.90
N ILE A 246 -19.93 0.71 -13.25
CA ILE A 246 -18.55 0.93 -12.78
C ILE A 246 -17.58 1.04 -13.96
N PHE A 247 -17.75 0.23 -15.01
CA PHE A 247 -16.95 0.37 -16.22
C PHE A 247 -17.18 1.74 -16.89
N LEU A 248 -18.44 2.18 -16.96
CA LEU A 248 -18.77 3.51 -17.48
C LEU A 248 -18.18 4.63 -16.62
N ASP A 249 -18.30 4.56 -15.28
CA ASP A 249 -17.66 5.52 -14.35
C ASP A 249 -16.13 5.51 -14.50
N MET A 250 -15.50 4.35 -14.71
CA MET A 250 -14.07 4.26 -14.97
C MET A 250 -13.68 4.94 -16.28
N VAL A 251 -14.49 4.77 -17.34
CA VAL A 251 -14.29 5.45 -18.63
C VAL A 251 -14.46 6.97 -18.49
N ASP A 252 -15.47 7.41 -17.74
CA ASP A 252 -15.68 8.83 -17.45
C ASP A 252 -14.49 9.42 -16.68
N ARG A 253 -13.96 8.69 -15.70
CA ARG A 253 -12.75 9.05 -14.94
C ARG A 253 -11.45 8.94 -15.73
N LEU A 254 -11.43 8.26 -16.88
CA LEU A 254 -10.28 8.28 -17.78
C LEU A 254 -10.22 9.57 -18.59
N ILE A 255 -11.34 10.26 -18.80
CA ILE A 255 -11.40 11.46 -19.65
C ILE A 255 -11.77 12.67 -18.77
N PRO A 256 -10.77 13.42 -18.25
CA PRO A 256 -11.07 14.59 -17.44
C PRO A 256 -11.75 15.67 -18.27
N THR A 257 -12.81 16.25 -17.72
CA THR A 257 -13.43 17.47 -18.27
C THR A 257 -12.56 18.71 -18.02
N ASN A 258 -11.74 18.68 -16.96
CA ASN A 258 -10.78 19.74 -16.62
C ASN A 258 -9.53 19.16 -15.95
N ILE A 259 -8.42 19.12 -16.70
CA ILE A 259 -7.15 18.59 -16.19
C ILE A 259 -6.57 19.40 -15.01
N ILE A 260 -6.79 20.71 -14.96
CA ILE A 260 -6.27 21.55 -13.86
C ILE A 260 -6.96 21.20 -12.55
N HIS A 261 -8.27 20.94 -12.61
CA HIS A 261 -9.03 20.44 -11.47
C HIS A 261 -8.54 19.04 -11.06
N SER A 262 -8.41 18.11 -12.02
CA SER A 262 -7.91 16.75 -11.76
C SER A 262 -6.52 16.73 -11.11
N LEU A 263 -5.61 17.64 -11.53
CA LEU A 263 -4.30 17.81 -10.91
C LEU A 263 -4.38 18.35 -9.47
N GLY A 264 -5.37 19.20 -9.17
CA GLY A 264 -5.58 19.76 -7.83
C GLY A 264 -6.19 18.76 -6.85
N GLU A 265 -7.19 17.99 -7.30
CA GLU A 265 -7.90 16.99 -6.49
C GLU A 265 -7.20 15.62 -6.44
N GLY A 266 -6.15 15.42 -7.23
CA GLY A 266 -5.42 14.15 -7.27
C GLY A 266 -6.23 13.03 -7.95
N GLU A 267 -6.94 13.35 -9.02
CA GLU A 267 -7.63 12.35 -9.84
C GLU A 267 -6.62 11.59 -10.72
N PHE A 268 -5.92 10.61 -10.13
CA PHE A 268 -4.80 9.94 -10.77
C PHE A 268 -5.13 9.27 -12.11
N LEU A 269 -6.31 8.65 -12.25
CA LEU A 269 -6.72 8.00 -13.49
C LEU A 269 -6.81 9.01 -14.64
N SER A 270 -7.46 10.15 -14.39
CA SER A 270 -7.53 11.30 -15.29
C SER A 270 -6.14 11.82 -15.67
N ILE A 271 -5.27 12.01 -14.67
CA ILE A 271 -3.90 12.54 -14.86
C ILE A 271 -3.09 11.58 -15.74
N ILE A 272 -3.15 10.28 -15.47
CA ILE A 272 -2.41 9.26 -16.22
C ILE A 272 -2.89 9.22 -17.67
N SER A 273 -4.20 9.10 -17.88
CA SER A 273 -4.81 9.06 -19.22
C SER A 273 -4.45 10.32 -20.03
N PHE A 274 -4.61 11.50 -19.45
CA PHE A 274 -4.23 12.76 -20.09
C PHE A 274 -2.73 12.82 -20.42
N SER A 275 -1.87 12.37 -19.51
CA SER A 275 -0.40 12.36 -19.71
C SER A 275 -0.01 11.40 -20.84
N MET A 276 -0.61 10.22 -20.90
CA MET A 276 -0.37 9.26 -21.99
C MET A 276 -0.85 9.81 -23.33
N LEU A 277 -2.08 10.35 -23.39
CA LEU A 277 -2.60 10.99 -24.60
C LEU A 277 -1.71 12.15 -25.06
N THR A 278 -1.27 13.00 -24.13
CA THR A 278 -0.34 14.10 -24.44
C THR A 278 0.95 13.59 -25.05
N GLY A 279 1.55 12.53 -24.48
CA GLY A 279 2.73 11.88 -25.06
C GLY A 279 2.49 11.34 -26.47
N ILE A 280 1.34 10.69 -26.71
CA ILE A 280 0.95 10.18 -28.04
C ILE A 280 0.83 11.33 -29.04
N PHE A 281 0.14 12.42 -28.68
CA PHE A 281 -0.05 13.55 -29.58
C PHE A 281 1.24 14.34 -29.84
N ILE A 282 2.19 14.37 -28.90
CA ILE A 282 3.55 14.89 -29.14
C ILE A 282 4.22 14.12 -30.29
N ILE A 283 4.09 12.79 -30.32
CA ILE A 283 4.61 11.97 -31.41
C ILE A 283 3.90 12.29 -32.73
N ILE A 284 2.57 12.37 -32.71
CA ILE A 284 1.75 12.61 -33.91
C ILE A 284 2.09 13.96 -34.55
N VAL A 285 2.30 15.02 -33.75
CA VAL A 285 2.66 16.36 -34.24
C VAL A 285 4.01 16.33 -34.95
N GLY A 286 4.97 15.57 -34.43
CA GLY A 286 6.29 15.41 -35.04
C GLY A 286 7.11 16.71 -35.16
N GLY A 287 8.24 16.61 -35.88
CA GLY A 287 9.08 17.74 -36.25
C GLY A 287 9.67 18.53 -35.06
N LYS A 288 9.81 19.85 -35.25
CA LYS A 288 10.41 20.76 -34.25
C LYS A 288 9.58 20.84 -32.96
N HIS A 289 8.26 20.83 -33.07
CA HIS A 289 7.36 20.97 -31.93
C HIS A 289 7.42 19.75 -31.01
N ALA A 290 7.43 18.54 -31.59
CA ALA A 290 7.62 17.31 -30.82
C ALA A 290 8.93 17.34 -30.04
N LYS A 291 10.04 17.71 -30.71
CA LYS A 291 11.35 17.80 -30.05
C LYS A 291 11.35 18.78 -28.87
N VAL A 292 10.83 19.99 -29.06
CA VAL A 292 10.78 21.00 -27.98
C VAL A 292 9.99 20.51 -26.78
N LEU A 293 8.84 19.87 -27.00
CA LEU A 293 8.01 19.34 -25.90
C LEU A 293 8.67 18.14 -25.23
N THR A 294 9.22 17.20 -25.99
CA THR A 294 9.95 16.04 -25.45
C THR A 294 11.13 16.49 -24.58
N ASP A 295 11.93 17.44 -25.06
CA ASP A 295 13.08 17.98 -24.32
C ASP A 295 12.62 18.71 -23.03
N PHE A 296 11.51 19.45 -23.09
CA PHE A 296 10.92 20.11 -21.93
C PHE A 296 10.46 19.12 -20.85
N PHE A 297 9.66 18.11 -21.22
CA PHE A 297 9.18 17.11 -20.27
C PHE A 297 10.33 16.23 -19.74
N GLN A 298 11.33 15.91 -20.56
CA GLN A 298 12.53 15.22 -20.13
C GLN A 298 13.31 16.02 -19.07
N ALA A 299 13.48 17.33 -19.27
CA ALA A 299 14.12 18.19 -18.29
C ALA A 299 13.30 18.24 -16.98
N GLY A 300 11.98 18.35 -17.08
CA GLY A 300 11.06 18.29 -15.93
C GLY A 300 11.18 16.97 -15.17
N PHE A 301 11.19 15.84 -15.89
CA PHE A 301 11.38 14.51 -15.31
C PHE A 301 12.70 14.43 -14.54
N GLU A 302 13.82 14.86 -15.14
CA GLU A 302 15.13 14.81 -14.48
C GLU A 302 15.16 15.64 -13.19
N VAL A 303 14.55 16.83 -13.18
CA VAL A 303 14.42 17.67 -11.97
C VAL A 303 13.56 16.98 -10.91
N MET A 304 12.39 16.46 -11.29
CA MET A 304 11.50 15.75 -10.37
C MET A 304 12.15 14.48 -9.79
N MET A 305 12.96 13.79 -10.59
CA MET A 305 13.74 12.64 -10.14
C MET A 305 14.80 13.05 -9.11
N ARG A 306 15.51 14.15 -9.31
CA ARG A 306 16.47 14.67 -8.31
C ARG A 306 15.77 15.05 -7.00
N MET A 307 14.59 15.66 -7.07
CA MET A 307 13.76 15.93 -5.89
C MET A 307 13.35 14.63 -5.19
N THR A 308 12.91 13.63 -5.95
CA THR A 308 12.51 12.31 -5.42
C THR A 308 13.69 11.63 -4.72
N MET A 309 14.89 11.67 -5.29
CA MET A 309 16.10 11.12 -4.67
C MET A 309 16.49 11.86 -3.38
N PHE A 310 16.27 13.17 -3.31
CA PHE A 310 16.42 13.93 -2.07
C PHE A 310 15.42 13.45 -1.01
N VAL A 311 14.14 13.28 -1.36
CA VAL A 311 13.12 12.74 -0.43
C VAL A 311 13.51 11.33 0.04
N ILE A 312 13.92 10.44 -0.88
CA ILE A 312 14.39 9.08 -0.56
C ILE A 312 15.62 9.11 0.36
N SER A 313 16.49 10.11 0.26
CA SER A 313 17.63 10.24 1.18
C SER A 313 17.21 10.49 2.64
N LEU A 314 15.98 10.98 2.86
CA LEU A 314 15.37 11.16 4.18
C LEU A 314 14.63 9.90 4.67
N ALA A 315 14.52 8.86 3.83
CA ALA A 315 13.82 7.61 4.17
C ALA A 315 14.30 6.96 5.47
N PRO A 316 15.60 6.94 5.84
CA PRO A 316 16.02 6.40 7.14
C PRO A 316 15.33 7.10 8.33
N ILE A 317 15.13 8.41 8.26
CA ILE A 317 14.45 9.16 9.33
C ILE A 317 12.95 8.85 9.32
N GLY A 318 12.34 8.87 8.13
CA GLY A 318 10.93 8.55 7.96
C GLY A 318 10.59 7.14 8.43
N VAL A 319 11.35 6.13 7.99
CA VAL A 319 11.18 4.73 8.38
C VAL A 319 11.38 4.54 9.87
N LEU A 320 12.42 5.14 10.48
CA LEU A 320 12.62 5.06 11.92
C LEU A 320 11.38 5.59 12.66
N ALA A 321 10.91 6.79 12.29
CA ALA A 321 9.77 7.42 12.92
C ALA A 321 8.48 6.60 12.74
N PHE A 322 8.26 6.05 11.54
CA PHE A 322 7.16 5.13 11.28
C PHE A 322 7.21 3.87 12.13
N MET A 323 8.38 3.24 12.24
CA MET A 323 8.52 2.01 13.02
C MET A 323 8.33 2.25 14.51
N VAL A 324 8.82 3.38 15.04
CA VAL A 324 8.54 3.76 16.43
C VAL A 324 7.04 3.87 16.63
N TYR A 325 6.33 4.61 15.76
CA TYR A 325 4.88 4.79 15.87
C TYR A 325 4.11 3.47 15.70
N ALA A 326 4.41 2.69 14.67
CA ALA A 326 3.70 1.45 14.37
C ALA A 326 3.86 0.42 15.49
N VAL A 327 5.08 0.20 15.98
CA VAL A 327 5.36 -0.81 17.00
C VAL A 327 4.93 -0.36 18.40
N SER A 328 4.99 0.95 18.69
CA SER A 328 4.44 1.47 19.95
C SER A 328 2.92 1.42 19.98
N SER A 329 2.24 1.65 18.86
CA SER A 329 0.77 1.62 18.79
C SER A 329 0.18 0.22 18.63
N GLN A 330 0.82 -0.70 17.91
CA GLN A 330 0.24 -2.02 17.59
C GLN A 330 1.05 -3.20 18.14
N GLY A 331 2.20 -2.94 18.78
CA GLY A 331 3.07 -3.99 19.28
C GLY A 331 3.80 -4.76 18.16
N ILE A 332 4.34 -5.92 18.52
CA ILE A 332 5.16 -6.74 17.61
C ILE A 332 4.32 -7.52 16.59
N GLU A 333 3.00 -7.62 16.79
CA GLU A 333 2.09 -8.32 15.87
C GLU A 333 2.06 -7.70 14.47
N VAL A 334 2.43 -6.42 14.33
CA VAL A 334 2.69 -5.78 13.03
C VAL A 334 3.66 -6.57 12.17
N PHE A 335 4.71 -7.17 12.75
CA PHE A 335 5.68 -7.96 12.00
C PHE A 335 5.11 -9.28 11.50
N LYS A 336 4.18 -9.89 12.25
CA LYS A 336 3.52 -11.12 11.81
C LYS A 336 2.66 -10.85 10.59
N THR A 337 1.87 -9.77 10.62
CA THR A 337 1.07 -9.30 9.50
C THR A 337 1.96 -8.96 8.29
N LEU A 338 3.02 -8.20 8.51
CA LEU A 338 3.98 -7.84 7.46
C LEU A 338 4.70 -9.06 6.88
N ALA A 339 5.01 -10.07 7.69
CA ALA A 339 5.63 -11.30 7.21
C ALA A 339 4.71 -12.04 6.24
N TRP A 340 3.40 -12.17 6.56
CA TRP A 340 2.43 -12.77 5.64
C TRP A 340 2.30 -11.98 4.34
N TYR A 341 2.28 -10.66 4.42
CA TYR A 341 2.31 -9.78 3.25
C TYR A 341 3.58 -10.01 2.40
N MET A 342 4.77 -10.02 3.02
CA MET A 342 6.03 -10.27 2.32
C MET A 342 6.05 -11.64 1.65
N ILE A 343 5.54 -12.68 2.33
CA ILE A 343 5.41 -14.03 1.78
C ILE A 343 4.51 -14.02 0.55
N ALA A 344 3.36 -13.32 0.61
CA ALA A 344 2.43 -13.23 -0.52
C ALA A 344 3.07 -12.54 -1.73
N VAL A 345 3.73 -11.39 -1.55
CA VAL A 345 4.45 -10.70 -2.62
C VAL A 345 5.56 -11.59 -3.18
N PHE A 346 6.40 -12.16 -2.32
CA PHE A 346 7.52 -12.99 -2.74
C PHE A 346 7.05 -14.21 -3.53
N LEU A 347 6.01 -14.90 -3.06
CA LEU A 347 5.43 -16.04 -3.76
C LEU A 347 4.86 -15.65 -5.12
N ALA A 348 4.14 -14.53 -5.20
CA ALA A 348 3.58 -14.05 -6.46
C ALA A 348 4.69 -13.68 -7.48
N LEU A 349 5.72 -12.96 -7.04
CA LEU A 349 6.90 -12.64 -7.87
C LEU A 349 7.63 -13.92 -8.31
N LEU A 350 7.77 -14.90 -7.41
CA LEU A 350 8.42 -16.18 -7.70
C LEU A 350 7.62 -16.98 -8.74
N ILE A 351 6.29 -17.04 -8.62
CA ILE A 351 5.41 -17.69 -9.60
C ILE A 351 5.57 -17.02 -10.96
N HIS A 352 5.54 -15.69 -11.02
CA HIS A 352 5.73 -14.98 -12.29
C HIS A 352 7.11 -15.26 -12.91
N ALA A 353 8.18 -15.17 -12.10
CA ALA A 353 9.55 -15.35 -12.57
C ALA A 353 9.94 -16.78 -12.94
N VAL A 354 9.39 -17.79 -12.26
CA VAL A 354 9.81 -19.20 -12.38
C VAL A 354 8.80 -20.03 -13.17
N ILE A 355 7.53 -19.62 -13.22
CA ILE A 355 6.48 -20.36 -13.95
C ILE A 355 6.09 -19.58 -15.20
N ILE A 356 5.56 -18.36 -15.06
CA ILE A 356 4.96 -17.63 -16.19
C ILE A 356 6.01 -17.26 -17.24
N LEU A 357 7.07 -16.53 -16.87
CA LEU A 357 8.10 -16.08 -17.81
C LEU A 357 8.86 -17.27 -18.46
N PRO A 358 9.26 -18.33 -17.72
CA PRO A 358 9.84 -19.53 -18.32
C PRO A 358 8.91 -20.29 -19.25
N CYS A 359 7.59 -20.30 -18.99
CA CYS A 359 6.62 -20.85 -19.94
C CYS A 359 6.62 -20.07 -21.26
N LEU A 360 6.70 -18.72 -21.20
CA LEU A 360 6.84 -17.91 -22.40
C LEU A 360 8.14 -18.22 -23.14
N ILE A 361 9.26 -18.37 -22.44
CA ILE A 361 10.52 -18.79 -23.06
C ILE A 361 10.40 -20.16 -23.76
N LYS A 362 9.82 -21.15 -23.09
CA LYS A 362 9.71 -22.52 -23.62
C LYS A 362 8.75 -22.62 -24.81
N PHE A 363 7.54 -22.07 -24.68
CA PHE A 363 6.48 -22.27 -25.65
C PHE A 363 6.45 -21.16 -26.72
N VAL A 364 6.75 -19.92 -26.33
CA VAL A 364 6.66 -18.74 -27.22
C VAL A 364 8.01 -18.35 -27.80
N ALA A 365 9.12 -18.41 -27.05
CA ALA A 365 10.45 -18.17 -27.62
C ALA A 365 11.13 -19.44 -28.17
N ARG A 366 10.60 -20.64 -27.86
CA ARG A 366 11.20 -21.96 -28.24
C ARG A 366 12.67 -22.09 -27.82
N ARG A 367 13.04 -21.50 -26.70
CA ARG A 367 14.38 -21.62 -26.09
C ARG A 367 14.31 -22.40 -24.77
N SER A 368 15.44 -22.93 -24.33
CA SER A 368 15.55 -23.58 -23.03
C SER A 368 15.49 -22.53 -21.91
N PRO A 369 14.47 -22.55 -21.02
CA PRO A 369 14.36 -21.53 -19.97
C PRO A 369 15.53 -21.55 -18.98
N LEU A 370 16.06 -22.74 -18.69
CA LEU A 370 17.15 -22.89 -17.74
C LEU A 370 18.47 -22.34 -18.29
N GLU A 371 18.76 -22.57 -19.56
CA GLU A 371 19.93 -22.00 -20.23
C GLU A 371 19.80 -20.48 -20.33
N PHE A 372 18.61 -19.98 -20.68
CA PHE A 372 18.36 -18.55 -20.76
C PHE A 372 18.51 -17.86 -19.39
N ALA A 373 18.00 -18.48 -18.32
CA ALA A 373 18.17 -17.96 -16.96
C ALA A 373 19.64 -17.96 -16.51
N ARG A 374 20.43 -18.98 -16.89
CA ARG A 374 21.87 -19.01 -16.62
C ARG A 374 22.61 -17.90 -17.35
N ALA A 375 22.29 -17.67 -18.63
CA ALA A 375 22.87 -16.60 -19.44
C ALA A 375 22.60 -15.21 -18.86
N MET A 376 21.42 -15.01 -18.27
CA MET A 376 21.00 -13.74 -17.67
C MET A 376 21.43 -13.57 -16.21
N SER A 377 21.95 -14.60 -15.54
CA SER A 377 22.21 -14.57 -14.09
C SER A 377 23.07 -13.38 -13.60
N PRO A 378 24.11 -12.88 -14.32
CA PRO A 378 24.86 -11.72 -13.85
C PRO A 378 24.02 -10.44 -13.78
N ALA A 379 23.17 -10.21 -14.79
CA ALA A 379 22.24 -9.09 -14.83
C ALA A 379 21.16 -9.22 -13.75
N LEU A 380 20.56 -10.41 -13.58
CA LEU A 380 19.51 -10.62 -12.57
C LEU A 380 20.01 -10.40 -11.13
N MET A 381 21.23 -10.86 -10.83
CA MET A 381 21.86 -10.64 -9.53
C MET A 381 22.23 -9.17 -9.30
N THR A 382 22.66 -8.48 -10.35
CA THR A 382 22.95 -7.04 -10.29
C THR A 382 21.68 -6.23 -10.09
N ALA A 383 20.60 -6.55 -10.80
CA ALA A 383 19.28 -5.93 -10.64
C ALA A 383 18.74 -6.16 -9.22
N PHE A 384 18.87 -7.39 -8.70
CA PHE A 384 18.51 -7.71 -7.33
C PHE A 384 19.30 -6.86 -6.33
N SER A 385 20.63 -6.77 -6.47
CA SER A 385 21.46 -6.02 -5.54
C SER A 385 21.22 -4.51 -5.61
N THR A 386 21.14 -3.96 -6.82
CA THR A 386 21.05 -2.51 -7.06
C THR A 386 19.64 -1.98 -6.89
N ALA A 387 18.62 -2.82 -7.08
CA ALA A 387 17.21 -2.42 -7.20
C ALA A 387 16.99 -1.35 -8.27
N SER A 388 17.76 -1.41 -9.37
CA SER A 388 17.66 -0.45 -10.48
C SER A 388 17.69 -1.18 -11.83
N SER A 389 16.57 -1.15 -12.55
CA SER A 389 16.49 -1.66 -13.93
C SER A 389 17.39 -0.84 -14.86
N ASN A 390 17.31 0.50 -14.77
CA ASN A 390 18.13 1.41 -15.57
C ASN A 390 19.63 1.30 -15.23
N GLY A 391 19.95 1.13 -13.95
CA GLY A 391 21.33 0.92 -13.50
C GLY A 391 21.93 -0.42 -13.96
N THR A 392 21.09 -1.39 -14.29
CA THR A 392 21.50 -2.73 -14.74
C THR A 392 21.48 -2.87 -16.27
N LEU A 393 20.82 -1.95 -16.98
CA LEU A 393 20.58 -2.02 -18.42
C LEU A 393 21.83 -2.35 -19.27
N PRO A 394 23.01 -1.71 -19.08
CA PRO A 394 24.20 -2.06 -19.87
C PRO A 394 24.62 -3.53 -19.71
N LEU A 395 24.56 -4.05 -18.47
CA LEU A 395 24.89 -5.44 -18.19
C LEU A 395 23.83 -6.41 -18.74
N THR A 396 22.56 -6.02 -18.69
CA THR A 396 21.46 -6.77 -19.31
C THR A 396 21.66 -6.89 -20.81
N MET A 397 22.03 -5.81 -21.50
CA MET A 397 22.32 -5.81 -22.94
C MET A 397 23.47 -6.77 -23.27
N SER A 398 24.59 -6.69 -22.55
CA SER A 398 25.72 -7.62 -22.74
C SER A 398 25.32 -9.07 -22.51
N CYS A 399 24.53 -9.38 -21.47
CA CYS A 399 24.09 -10.76 -21.23
C CYS A 399 23.16 -11.29 -22.34
N VAL A 400 22.23 -10.45 -22.82
CA VAL A 400 21.30 -10.80 -23.90
C VAL A 400 22.03 -11.05 -25.22
N GLU A 401 23.01 -10.19 -25.56
CA GLU A 401 23.76 -10.27 -26.80
C GLU A 401 24.83 -11.37 -26.78
N GLU A 402 25.70 -11.36 -25.77
CA GLU A 402 26.89 -12.20 -25.72
C GLU A 402 26.61 -13.60 -25.17
N ASN A 403 25.79 -13.70 -24.10
CA ASN A 403 25.53 -14.99 -23.45
C ASN A 403 24.30 -15.70 -24.03
N ALA A 404 23.27 -14.94 -24.39
CA ALA A 404 22.02 -15.50 -24.89
C ALA A 404 21.91 -15.49 -26.42
N GLY A 405 22.82 -14.85 -27.15
CA GLY A 405 22.83 -14.86 -28.61
C GLY A 405 21.56 -14.25 -29.23
N ILE A 406 21.10 -13.14 -28.68
CA ILE A 406 20.04 -12.31 -29.25
C ILE A 406 20.69 -11.16 -30.02
N SER A 407 20.08 -10.76 -31.14
CA SER A 407 20.68 -9.74 -32.00
C SER A 407 20.69 -8.36 -31.34
N ASN A 408 21.74 -7.57 -31.62
CA ASN A 408 21.87 -6.20 -31.13
C ASN A 408 20.68 -5.31 -31.53
N GLU A 409 20.10 -5.56 -32.71
CA GLU A 409 18.91 -4.85 -33.18
C GLU A 409 17.71 -5.04 -32.25
N VAL A 410 17.49 -6.25 -31.74
CA VAL A 410 16.40 -6.54 -30.79
C VAL A 410 16.76 -6.03 -29.39
N SER A 411 17.95 -6.33 -28.88
CA SER A 411 18.35 -5.94 -27.52
C SER A 411 18.42 -4.43 -27.32
N SER A 412 19.01 -3.69 -28.27
CA SER A 412 19.16 -2.23 -28.20
C SER A 412 17.83 -1.48 -28.34
N PHE A 413 16.79 -2.15 -28.80
CA PHE A 413 15.45 -1.61 -28.89
C PHE A 413 14.55 -2.04 -27.71
N VAL A 414 14.45 -3.35 -27.47
CA VAL A 414 13.51 -3.94 -26.52
C VAL A 414 13.90 -3.62 -25.08
N LEU A 415 15.18 -3.72 -24.71
CA LEU A 415 15.61 -3.54 -23.32
C LEU A 415 15.48 -2.08 -22.83
N PRO A 416 15.92 -1.04 -23.57
CA PRO A 416 15.71 0.34 -23.11
C PRO A 416 14.23 0.72 -23.02
N LEU A 417 13.41 0.16 -23.90
CA LEU A 417 11.95 0.32 -23.86
C LEU A 417 11.33 -0.39 -22.64
N GLY A 418 11.81 -1.58 -22.32
CA GLY A 418 11.34 -2.36 -21.16
C GLY A 418 11.69 -1.71 -19.83
N ALA A 419 12.92 -1.19 -19.70
CA ALA A 419 13.39 -0.56 -18.47
C ALA A 419 12.57 0.67 -18.03
N THR A 420 11.74 1.22 -18.93
CA THR A 420 10.80 2.31 -18.65
C THR A 420 9.35 1.86 -18.57
N ILE A 421 8.88 0.99 -19.47
CA ILE A 421 7.45 0.65 -19.60
C ILE A 421 7.10 -0.69 -18.96
N ASN A 422 8.01 -1.65 -18.96
CA ASN A 422 7.74 -3.03 -18.56
C ASN A 422 8.14 -3.29 -17.11
N MET A 423 7.23 -2.94 -16.20
CA MET A 423 7.46 -3.11 -14.76
C MET A 423 6.53 -4.14 -14.12
N ASP A 424 6.49 -5.35 -14.68
CA ASP A 424 5.68 -6.50 -14.23
C ASP A 424 5.71 -6.70 -12.71
N GLY A 425 6.91 -6.76 -12.13
CA GLY A 425 7.11 -6.95 -10.70
C GLY A 425 6.59 -5.78 -9.88
N THR A 426 6.67 -4.56 -10.40
CA THR A 426 6.11 -3.36 -9.75
C THR A 426 4.58 -3.39 -9.78
N ALA A 427 3.98 -3.68 -10.94
CA ALA A 427 2.52 -3.77 -11.08
C ALA A 427 1.92 -4.87 -10.19
N LEU A 428 2.56 -6.04 -10.17
CA LEU A 428 2.20 -7.16 -9.30
C LEU A 428 2.29 -6.76 -7.82
N TYR A 429 3.41 -6.13 -7.43
CA TYR A 429 3.62 -5.66 -6.06
C TYR A 429 2.55 -4.64 -5.62
N GLU A 430 2.22 -3.67 -6.47
CA GLU A 430 1.19 -2.66 -6.22
C GLU A 430 -0.18 -3.27 -6.03
N ALA A 431 -0.59 -4.19 -6.92
CA ALA A 431 -1.85 -4.89 -6.78
C ALA A 431 -1.92 -5.67 -5.47
N VAL A 432 -0.85 -6.39 -5.11
CA VAL A 432 -0.78 -7.16 -3.86
C VAL A 432 -0.86 -6.27 -2.62
N ALA A 433 -0.14 -5.16 -2.61
CA ALA A 433 -0.10 -4.21 -1.51
C ALA A 433 -1.44 -3.52 -1.27
N VAL A 434 -2.09 -3.05 -2.33
CA VAL A 434 -3.40 -2.40 -2.23
C VAL A 434 -4.46 -3.37 -1.72
N MET A 435 -4.45 -4.61 -2.20
CA MET A 435 -5.34 -5.64 -1.70
C MET A 435 -5.05 -6.03 -0.24
N PHE A 436 -3.78 -6.12 0.14
CA PHE A 436 -3.38 -6.35 1.54
C PHE A 436 -3.89 -5.22 2.45
N ILE A 437 -3.69 -3.96 2.07
CA ILE A 437 -4.18 -2.80 2.81
C ILE A 437 -5.72 -2.84 2.90
N ALA A 438 -6.40 -3.10 1.79
CA ALA A 438 -7.87 -3.20 1.79
C ALA A 438 -8.38 -4.28 2.75
N GLN A 439 -7.77 -5.47 2.73
CA GLN A 439 -8.10 -6.57 3.64
C GLN A 439 -7.85 -6.19 5.11
N ALA A 440 -6.76 -5.48 5.37
CA ALA A 440 -6.41 -5.03 6.71
C ALA A 440 -7.33 -3.93 7.26
N TYR A 441 -7.87 -3.07 6.40
CA TYR A 441 -8.80 -2.02 6.83
C TYR A 441 -10.24 -2.49 6.97
N THR A 442 -10.68 -3.40 6.10
CA THR A 442 -12.09 -3.84 6.03
C THR A 442 -12.34 -5.18 6.69
N GLY A 443 -11.30 -5.97 6.95
CA GLY A 443 -11.40 -7.33 7.46
C GLY A 443 -11.97 -8.34 6.44
N VAL A 444 -12.24 -7.91 5.20
CA VAL A 444 -12.87 -8.74 4.16
C VAL A 444 -12.09 -8.72 2.86
N VAL A 445 -12.39 -9.66 1.98
CA VAL A 445 -11.83 -9.68 0.62
C VAL A 445 -12.52 -8.61 -0.21
N MET A 446 -11.71 -7.81 -0.91
CA MET A 446 -12.19 -6.78 -1.83
C MET A 446 -13.10 -7.40 -2.91
N PRO A 447 -14.24 -6.79 -3.24
CA PRO A 447 -15.08 -7.25 -4.34
C PRO A 447 -14.37 -7.26 -5.70
N LEU A 448 -14.82 -8.09 -6.63
CA LEU A 448 -14.16 -8.29 -7.93
C LEU A 448 -14.04 -6.98 -8.73
N GLU A 449 -15.06 -6.12 -8.66
CA GLU A 449 -15.12 -4.83 -9.32
C GLU A 449 -13.97 -3.89 -8.90
N GLN A 450 -13.68 -3.82 -7.60
CA GLN A 450 -12.58 -3.00 -7.09
C GLN A 450 -11.23 -3.64 -7.42
N GLN A 451 -11.14 -4.98 -7.45
CA GLN A 451 -9.91 -5.66 -7.89
C GLN A 451 -9.59 -5.39 -9.37
N ILE A 452 -10.59 -5.26 -10.24
CA ILE A 452 -10.39 -4.86 -11.64
C ILE A 452 -9.85 -3.42 -11.69
N LEU A 453 -10.41 -2.51 -10.91
CA LEU A 453 -9.90 -1.13 -10.81
C LEU A 453 -8.44 -1.10 -10.33
N VAL A 454 -8.09 -1.89 -9.30
CA VAL A 454 -6.69 -2.07 -8.84
C VAL A 454 -5.81 -2.59 -9.99
N ALA A 455 -6.26 -3.59 -10.74
CA ALA A 455 -5.49 -4.16 -11.84
C ALA A 455 -5.19 -3.13 -12.94
N VAL A 456 -6.21 -2.38 -13.37
CA VAL A 456 -6.07 -1.35 -14.41
C VAL A 456 -5.15 -0.22 -13.94
N THR A 457 -5.37 0.27 -12.72
CA THR A 457 -4.59 1.37 -12.15
C THR A 457 -3.13 0.98 -11.90
N ALA A 458 -2.86 -0.23 -11.39
CA ALA A 458 -1.50 -0.75 -11.22
C ALA A 458 -0.79 -0.94 -12.56
N LEU A 459 -1.49 -1.41 -13.61
CA LEU A 459 -0.93 -1.52 -14.95
C LEU A 459 -0.49 -0.15 -15.48
N LEU A 460 -1.39 0.83 -15.42
CA LEU A 460 -1.13 2.19 -15.90
C LEU A 460 -0.06 2.90 -15.07
N ALA A 461 -0.06 2.72 -13.75
CA ALA A 461 0.96 3.25 -12.84
C ALA A 461 2.35 2.64 -13.15
N SER A 462 2.41 1.34 -13.41
CA SER A 462 3.69 0.66 -13.69
C SER A 462 4.42 1.19 -14.93
N ILE A 463 3.70 1.71 -15.93
CA ILE A 463 4.29 2.33 -17.15
C ILE A 463 5.00 3.66 -16.83
N GLY A 464 4.55 4.37 -15.80
CA GLY A 464 5.14 5.64 -15.35
C GLY A 464 6.22 5.47 -14.29
N ALA A 465 6.45 4.25 -13.81
CA ALA A 465 7.45 3.98 -12.80
C ALA A 465 8.85 4.19 -13.39
N ALA A 466 9.73 4.90 -12.68
CA ALA A 466 11.13 5.02 -13.10
C ALA A 466 11.89 3.74 -12.73
N GLY A 467 12.80 3.28 -13.60
CA GLY A 467 13.60 2.06 -13.39
C GLY A 467 14.71 2.22 -12.35
N ILE A 468 14.41 2.82 -11.20
CA ILE A 468 15.35 3.17 -10.13
C ILE A 468 14.83 2.71 -8.75
N PRO A 469 15.69 2.65 -7.72
CA PRO A 469 15.29 2.15 -6.40
C PRO A 469 14.16 2.97 -5.78
N HIS A 470 13.24 2.28 -5.10
CA HIS A 470 12.09 2.86 -4.40
C HIS A 470 11.06 3.60 -5.28
N ALA A 471 11.17 3.56 -6.62
CA ALA A 471 10.18 4.21 -7.50
C ALA A 471 8.76 3.71 -7.25
N GLY A 472 8.58 2.42 -6.96
CA GLY A 472 7.28 1.82 -6.65
C GLY A 472 6.62 2.37 -5.37
N LEU A 473 7.35 3.05 -4.47
CA LEU A 473 6.73 3.72 -3.33
C LEU A 473 5.94 4.96 -3.76
N VAL A 474 6.42 5.70 -4.76
CA VAL A 474 5.69 6.86 -5.28
C VAL A 474 4.47 6.39 -6.07
N MET A 475 4.61 5.29 -6.81
CA MET A 475 3.54 4.76 -7.64
C MET A 475 2.44 4.05 -6.84
N MET A 476 2.77 3.39 -5.72
CA MET A 476 1.78 2.83 -4.79
C MET A 476 0.74 3.86 -4.32
N ALA A 477 1.18 5.11 -4.10
CA ALA A 477 0.31 6.20 -3.67
C ALA A 477 -0.84 6.45 -4.66
N ILE A 478 -0.57 6.24 -5.95
CA ILE A 478 -1.53 6.39 -7.05
C ILE A 478 -2.63 5.34 -6.92
N VAL A 479 -2.22 4.07 -6.80
CA VAL A 479 -3.14 2.93 -6.80
C VAL A 479 -4.01 2.95 -5.54
N LEU A 480 -3.44 3.29 -4.38
CA LEU A 480 -4.21 3.42 -3.12
C LEU A 480 -5.28 4.51 -3.22
N GLN A 481 -4.92 5.69 -3.74
CA GLN A 481 -5.87 6.79 -3.88
C GLN A 481 -6.95 6.50 -4.91
N ALA A 482 -6.60 5.81 -6.01
CA ALA A 482 -7.57 5.43 -7.04
C ALA A 482 -8.71 4.55 -6.51
N VAL A 483 -8.44 3.74 -5.48
CA VAL A 483 -9.46 2.92 -4.80
C VAL A 483 -9.96 3.50 -3.48
N GLY A 484 -9.60 4.76 -3.17
CA GLY A 484 -10.07 5.47 -1.98
C GLY A 484 -9.46 5.01 -0.65
N LEU A 485 -8.28 4.38 -0.68
CA LEU A 485 -7.57 3.94 0.52
C LEU A 485 -6.60 5.02 1.04
N PRO A 486 -6.42 5.11 2.38
CA PRO A 486 -5.55 6.10 2.98
C PRO A 486 -4.07 5.78 2.69
N LEU A 487 -3.32 6.81 2.30
CA LEU A 487 -1.88 6.72 2.03
C LEU A 487 -1.06 6.40 3.28
N GLU A 488 -1.60 6.71 4.44
CA GLU A 488 -0.97 6.44 5.74
C GLU A 488 -0.77 4.92 5.94
N ALA A 489 -1.65 4.09 5.35
CA ALA A 489 -1.52 2.63 5.34
C ALA A 489 -0.25 2.14 4.64
N GLN A 490 0.25 2.90 3.65
CA GLN A 490 1.48 2.57 2.94
C GLN A 490 2.71 2.62 3.84
N GLY A 491 2.68 3.44 4.91
CA GLY A 491 3.82 3.62 5.82
C GLY A 491 4.33 2.30 6.41
N VAL A 492 3.42 1.36 6.66
CA VAL A 492 3.74 0.02 7.19
C VAL A 492 4.47 -0.84 6.16
N ILE A 493 4.18 -0.67 4.86
CA ILE A 493 4.83 -1.40 3.77
C ILE A 493 6.23 -0.86 3.47
N ILE A 494 6.47 0.44 3.63
CA ILE A 494 7.79 1.08 3.37
C ILE A 494 8.91 0.39 4.17
N ALA A 495 8.58 -0.08 5.38
CA ALA A 495 9.48 -0.82 6.27
C ALA A 495 10.12 -2.05 5.60
N VAL A 496 9.37 -2.76 4.76
CA VAL A 496 9.78 -4.01 4.12
C VAL A 496 10.03 -3.87 2.61
N ASP A 497 9.68 -2.71 2.03
CA ASP A 497 9.76 -2.43 0.59
C ASP A 497 11.15 -2.69 0.04
N ARG A 498 12.23 -2.38 0.79
CA ARG A 498 13.58 -2.54 0.27
C ARG A 498 13.89 -3.96 -0.21
N ILE A 499 13.46 -4.98 0.52
CA ILE A 499 13.69 -6.40 0.17
C ILE A 499 12.83 -6.75 -1.05
N LEU A 500 11.57 -6.33 -1.04
CA LEU A 500 10.63 -6.58 -2.13
C LEU A 500 11.03 -5.83 -3.41
N ASP A 501 11.68 -4.68 -3.28
CA ASP A 501 12.22 -3.84 -4.36
C ASP A 501 13.35 -4.57 -5.12
N MET A 502 14.21 -5.30 -4.39
CA MET A 502 15.24 -6.15 -4.99
C MET A 502 14.59 -7.24 -5.86
N CYS A 503 13.60 -7.92 -5.31
CA CYS A 503 12.89 -8.99 -5.98
C CYS A 503 12.15 -8.47 -7.24
N ARG A 504 11.37 -7.39 -7.11
CA ARG A 504 10.60 -6.82 -8.22
C ARG A 504 11.51 -6.32 -9.34
N THR A 505 12.63 -5.67 -9.01
CA THR A 505 13.58 -5.18 -10.02
C THR A 505 14.19 -6.34 -10.80
N SER A 506 14.59 -7.42 -10.10
CA SER A 506 15.10 -8.62 -10.76
C SER A 506 14.07 -9.25 -11.69
N VAL A 507 12.80 -9.29 -11.29
CA VAL A 507 11.67 -9.79 -12.10
C VAL A 507 11.42 -8.89 -13.32
N ASN A 508 11.50 -7.56 -13.18
CA ASN A 508 11.35 -6.62 -14.30
C ASN A 508 12.44 -6.86 -15.36
N VAL A 509 13.71 -6.88 -14.93
CA VAL A 509 14.85 -7.16 -15.84
C VAL A 509 14.76 -8.54 -16.47
N TRP A 510 14.25 -9.54 -15.72
CA TRP A 510 13.99 -10.87 -16.26
C TRP A 510 12.90 -10.85 -17.33
N SER A 511 11.80 -10.13 -17.11
CA SER A 511 10.71 -9.97 -18.07
C SER A 511 11.18 -9.28 -19.35
N ASP A 512 12.00 -8.23 -19.25
CA ASP A 512 12.61 -7.52 -20.39
C ASP A 512 13.48 -8.44 -21.24
N SER A 513 14.31 -9.24 -20.55
CA SER A 513 15.20 -10.21 -21.19
C SER A 513 14.39 -11.31 -21.88
N CYS A 514 13.31 -11.78 -21.26
CA CYS A 514 12.39 -12.73 -21.88
C CYS A 514 11.69 -12.13 -23.10
N GLY A 515 11.34 -10.85 -23.04
CA GLY A 515 10.80 -10.09 -24.16
C GLY A 515 11.73 -10.11 -25.35
N CYS A 516 13.02 -9.87 -25.14
CA CYS A 516 14.02 -9.95 -26.21
C CYS A 516 14.04 -11.32 -26.88
N ALA A 517 14.00 -12.41 -26.11
CA ALA A 517 13.98 -13.77 -26.66
C ALA A 517 12.71 -14.07 -27.47
N VAL A 518 11.56 -13.57 -27.00
CA VAL A 518 10.29 -13.71 -27.72
C VAL A 518 10.32 -12.92 -29.02
N ILE A 519 10.73 -11.65 -28.99
CA ILE A 519 10.75 -10.77 -30.15
C ILE A 519 11.77 -11.23 -31.20
N GLU A 520 12.95 -11.68 -30.77
CA GLU A 520 13.98 -12.25 -31.67
C GLU A 520 13.43 -13.41 -32.51
N ARG A 521 12.59 -14.26 -31.93
CA ARG A 521 11.99 -15.37 -32.67
C ARG A 521 11.03 -14.92 -33.76
N TYR A 522 10.30 -13.83 -33.55
CA TYR A 522 9.30 -13.33 -34.50
C TYR A 522 9.85 -12.23 -35.41
N ARG A 523 11.15 -11.93 -35.32
CA ARG A 523 11.83 -10.94 -36.16
C ARG A 523 11.56 -11.15 -37.64
#